data_AF-A0A925EYB5-F1
#
_entry.id   AF-A0A925EYB5-F1
#
_cell.length_a   1.000
_cell.length_b   1.000
_cell.length_c   1.000
_cell.angle_alpha   90.00
_cell.angle_beta   90.00
_cell.angle_gamma   90.00
#
_symmetry.space_group_name_H-M   'P 1'
#
loop_
_entity.id
_entity.type
_entity.pdbx_description
1 polymer ?
#
loop_
_entity_poly.entity_id
_entity_poly.type
_entity_poly.pdbx_seq_one_letter_code
_entity_poly.pdbx_strand_id
1 'polypeptide(L)'
;MIHILNYGMGVESTAILLRWMLEENTQSLDLSELLVLTAQTGDEFEDTKELVETHIFPLMREREIRFVEAARNGPSIRDGYIELNDSRRPTTLHIEGEYRLSDNLIVSGTVPRLGRPHLCAIRFKGEVLDAWIKDNVDQPFGPYIGYNVDETKRADKSSD
;
A
#
# COMPACT_ATOMS: atom_id res chain seq x y z
N MET A 1 -17.86 -9.31 1.49
CA MET A 1 -16.48 -9.89 1.64
C MET A 1 -15.56 -8.73 1.40
N ILE A 2 -14.59 -8.41 2.26
CA ILE A 2 -13.80 -7.19 1.99
C ILE A 2 -12.80 -7.42 0.87
N HIS A 3 -12.55 -6.35 0.13
CA HIS A 3 -11.58 -6.32 -0.96
C HIS A 3 -10.41 -5.46 -0.52
N ILE A 4 -9.18 -5.98 -0.59
CA ILE A 4 -7.97 -5.24 -0.18
C ILE A 4 -7.11 -5.00 -1.40
N LEU A 5 -7.02 -3.74 -1.83
CA LEU A 5 -6.07 -3.31 -2.85
C LEU A 5 -4.78 -2.85 -2.17
N ASN A 6 -3.68 -3.56 -2.45
CA ASN A 6 -2.35 -3.12 -2.07
C ASN A 6 -1.92 -1.96 -2.98
N TYR A 7 -1.93 -0.75 -2.41
CA TYR A 7 -1.71 0.49 -3.15
C TYR A 7 -0.27 0.96 -3.01
N GLY A 8 0.56 0.57 -3.97
CA GLY A 8 1.97 1.00 -4.03
C GLY A 8 2.19 2.40 -4.59
N MET A 9 1.12 3.15 -4.91
CA MET A 9 1.14 4.47 -5.54
C MET A 9 1.86 4.52 -6.90
N GLY A 10 2.15 3.36 -7.49
CA GLY A 10 2.68 3.23 -8.84
C GLY A 10 1.58 3.22 -9.88
N VAL A 11 2.00 3.27 -11.16
CA VAL A 11 1.11 3.31 -12.33
C VAL A 11 0.07 2.18 -12.30
N GLU A 12 0.49 0.93 -12.07
CA GLU A 12 -0.41 -0.23 -12.15
C GLU A 12 -1.48 -0.25 -11.04
N SER A 13 -1.09 -0.04 -9.78
CA SER A 13 -2.05 0.00 -8.66
C SER A 13 -2.99 1.20 -8.77
N THR A 14 -2.50 2.34 -9.25
CA THR A 14 -3.33 3.54 -9.50
C THR A 14 -4.29 3.31 -10.67
N ALA A 15 -3.85 2.65 -11.74
CA ALA A 15 -4.70 2.33 -12.88
C ALA A 15 -5.87 1.40 -12.49
N ILE A 16 -5.61 0.37 -11.67
CA ILE A 16 -6.68 -0.49 -11.13
C ILE A 16 -7.69 0.32 -10.33
N LEU A 17 -7.20 1.13 -9.38
CA LEU A 17 -8.06 1.93 -8.52
C LEU A 17 -8.90 2.93 -9.32
N LEU A 18 -8.29 3.67 -10.24
CA LEU A 18 -8.99 4.60 -11.13
C LEU A 18 -10.02 3.88 -12.00
N ARG A 19 -9.67 2.72 -12.56
CA ARG A 19 -10.57 1.93 -13.39
C ARG A 19 -11.82 1.52 -12.62
N TRP A 20 -11.67 1.01 -11.40
CA TRP A 20 -12.83 0.68 -10.55
C TRP A 20 -13.64 1.91 -10.14
N MET A 21 -12.99 3.06 -9.93
CA MET A 21 -13.68 4.29 -9.55
C MET A 21 -14.35 5.01 -10.73
N LEU A 22 -13.92 4.81 -11.97
CA LEU A 22 -14.37 5.62 -13.12
C LEU A 22 -15.17 4.83 -14.15
N GLU A 23 -14.93 3.52 -14.28
CA GLU A 23 -15.59 2.68 -15.28
C GLU A 23 -16.63 1.78 -14.60
N GLU A 24 -17.87 1.83 -15.11
CA GLU A 24 -18.94 0.93 -14.69
C GLU A 24 -18.62 -0.52 -15.12
N ASN A 25 -19.04 -1.49 -14.30
CA ASN A 25 -18.98 -2.93 -14.59
C ASN A 25 -17.56 -3.50 -14.83
N THR A 26 -16.50 -2.83 -14.35
CA THR A 26 -15.13 -3.36 -14.44
C THR A 26 -14.84 -4.49 -13.47
N GLN A 27 -15.66 -4.61 -12.41
CA GLN A 27 -15.66 -5.73 -11.49
C GLN A 27 -17.03 -5.80 -10.80
N SER A 28 -17.43 -6.99 -10.35
CA SER A 28 -18.63 -7.19 -9.51
C SER A 28 -18.40 -6.81 -8.04
N LEU A 29 -17.58 -5.80 -7.75
CA LEU A 29 -17.19 -5.42 -6.39
C LEU A 29 -17.97 -4.19 -5.94
N ASP A 30 -18.42 -4.17 -4.68
CA ASP A 30 -18.96 -2.98 -4.03
C ASP A 30 -17.81 -2.13 -3.49
N LEU A 31 -17.66 -0.90 -3.98
CA LEU A 31 -16.57 0.00 -3.56
C LEU A 31 -16.65 0.41 -2.09
N SER A 32 -17.82 0.29 -1.45
CA SER A 32 -17.94 0.51 -0.01
C SER A 32 -17.23 -0.58 0.82
N GLU A 33 -17.10 -1.79 0.26
CA GLU A 33 -16.36 -2.94 0.80
C GLU A 33 -14.86 -2.92 0.40
N LEU A 34 -14.43 -1.95 -0.40
CA LEU A 34 -13.03 -1.79 -0.79
C LEU A 34 -12.22 -1.07 0.30
N LEU A 35 -11.14 -1.72 0.70
CA LEU A 35 -10.05 -1.18 1.49
C LEU A 35 -8.83 -0.97 0.59
N VAL A 36 -8.34 0.25 0.52
CA VAL A 36 -7.09 0.60 -0.14
C VAL A 36 -6.02 0.73 0.94
N LEU A 37 -5.04 -0.17 0.91
CA LEU A 37 -4.04 -0.31 1.97
C LEU A 37 -2.65 -0.02 1.40
N THR A 38 -1.91 0.88 2.04
CA THR A 38 -0.54 1.23 1.64
C THR A 38 0.44 1.12 2.80
N ALA A 39 1.68 0.76 2.47
CA ALA A 39 2.80 0.74 3.41
C ALA A 39 3.82 1.82 3.04
N GLN A 40 3.92 2.84 3.88
CA GLN A 40 4.86 3.93 3.76
C GLN A 40 6.25 3.49 4.23
N THR A 41 7.24 3.76 3.40
CA THR A 41 8.67 3.54 3.68
C THR A 41 9.29 4.73 4.42
N GLY A 42 8.63 5.88 4.43
CA GLY A 42 9.11 7.12 5.03
C GLY A 42 10.08 7.90 4.14
N ASP A 43 10.26 7.46 2.90
CA ASP A 43 11.12 8.06 1.87
C ASP A 43 10.38 8.17 0.52
N GLU A 44 9.05 8.30 0.57
CA GLU A 44 8.23 8.52 -0.62
C GLU A 44 8.53 9.87 -1.28
N PHE A 45 8.24 9.98 -2.58
CA PHE A 45 8.43 11.22 -3.33
C PHE A 45 7.32 12.23 -3.02
N GLU A 46 7.70 13.50 -2.81
CA GLU A 46 6.75 14.61 -2.66
C GLU A 46 5.80 14.72 -3.87
N ASP A 47 6.33 14.53 -5.09
CA ASP A 47 5.51 14.53 -6.31
C ASP A 47 4.44 13.43 -6.29
N THR A 48 4.74 12.26 -5.70
CA THR A 48 3.73 11.20 -5.54
C THR A 48 2.62 11.63 -4.58
N LYS A 49 2.98 12.28 -3.47
CA LYS A 49 2.03 12.86 -2.53
C LYS A 49 1.14 13.89 -3.20
N GLU A 50 1.71 14.85 -3.92
CA GLU A 50 0.95 15.88 -4.63
C GLU A 50 -0.04 15.24 -5.61
N LEU A 51 0.40 14.28 -6.42
CA LEU A 51 -0.46 13.60 -7.40
C LEU A 51 -1.60 12.80 -6.73
N VAL A 52 -1.31 12.07 -5.65
CA VAL A 52 -2.31 11.27 -4.94
C VAL A 52 -3.35 12.18 -4.26
N GLU A 53 -2.89 13.20 -3.54
CA GLU A 53 -3.78 14.15 -2.86
C GLU A 53 -4.66 14.94 -3.84
N THR A 54 -4.10 15.32 -4.98
CA THR A 54 -4.78 16.13 -5.99
C THR A 54 -5.77 15.32 -6.82
N HIS A 55 -5.41 14.09 -7.21
CA HIS A 55 -6.17 13.35 -8.22
C HIS A 55 -6.88 12.10 -7.69
N ILE A 56 -6.32 11.43 -6.68
CA ILE A 56 -6.81 10.12 -6.24
C ILE A 56 -7.74 10.28 -5.03
N PHE A 57 -7.30 11.00 -4.01
CA PHE A 57 -8.10 11.18 -2.80
C PHE A 57 -9.47 11.81 -3.03
N PRO A 58 -9.66 12.84 -3.89
CA PRO A 58 -11.00 13.37 -4.14
C PRO A 58 -11.99 12.30 -4.60
N LEU A 59 -11.56 11.41 -5.50
CA LEU A 59 -12.38 10.31 -6.02
C LEU A 59 -12.68 9.28 -4.93
N MET A 60 -11.68 8.93 -4.11
CA MET A 60 -11.88 8.02 -2.99
C MET A 60 -12.90 8.57 -1.99
N ARG A 61 -12.83 9.87 -1.69
CA ARG A 61 -13.77 10.54 -0.78
C ARG A 61 -15.19 10.55 -1.32
N GLU A 62 -15.36 10.83 -2.61
CA GLU A 62 -16.68 10.84 -3.27
C GLU A 62 -17.36 9.46 -3.17
N ARG A 63 -16.55 8.40 -3.15
CA ARG A 63 -17.00 7.00 -3.09
C ARG A 63 -16.91 6.38 -1.70
N GLU A 64 -16.53 7.18 -0.70
CA GLU A 64 -16.29 6.76 0.69
C GLU A 64 -15.38 5.54 0.82
N ILE A 65 -14.40 5.36 -0.07
CA ILE A 65 -13.47 4.22 -0.04
C ILE A 65 -12.56 4.35 1.18
N ARG A 66 -12.43 3.27 1.96
CA ARG A 66 -11.54 3.25 3.14
C ARG A 66 -10.09 3.23 2.68
N PHE A 67 -9.30 4.18 3.15
CA PHE A 67 -7.87 4.28 2.91
C PHE A 67 -7.12 4.10 4.21
N VAL A 68 -6.13 3.21 4.20
CA VAL A 68 -5.27 2.96 5.34
C VAL A 68 -3.81 3.11 4.94
N GLU A 69 -3.07 3.83 5.77
CA GLU A 69 -1.63 4.02 5.68
C GLU A 69 -0.98 3.42 6.91
N ALA A 70 -0.06 2.50 6.71
CA ALA A 70 0.77 1.95 7.78
C ALA A 70 2.25 2.17 7.46
N ALA A 71 3.08 2.30 8.50
CA ALA A 71 4.52 2.37 8.38
C ALA A 71 5.19 1.44 9.38
N ARG A 72 6.47 1.18 9.15
CA ARG A 72 7.29 0.44 10.11
C ARG A 72 7.51 1.30 11.37
N ASN A 73 7.35 0.70 12.55
CA ASN A 73 7.41 1.40 13.83
C ASN A 73 8.78 1.27 14.55
N GLY A 74 9.77 0.64 13.90
CA GLY A 74 11.10 0.48 14.49
C GLY A 74 12.03 -0.46 13.72
N PRO A 75 13.28 -0.61 14.16
CA PRO A 75 14.28 -1.44 13.50
C PRO A 75 13.93 -2.93 13.50
N SER A 76 13.23 -3.42 14.51
CA SER A 76 12.88 -4.84 14.67
C SER A 76 11.48 -5.13 14.14
N ILE A 77 11.29 -6.34 13.59
CA ILE A 77 9.95 -6.83 13.23
C ILE A 77 9.01 -6.88 14.45
N ARG A 78 9.57 -7.02 15.66
CA ARG A 78 8.80 -7.02 16.92
C ARG A 78 8.23 -5.66 17.29
N ASP A 79 8.78 -4.58 16.71
CA ASP A 79 8.29 -3.23 16.95
C ASP A 79 6.97 -2.97 16.19
N GLY A 80 6.64 -3.86 15.24
CA GLY A 80 5.37 -3.88 14.53
C GLY A 80 5.25 -2.76 13.50
N TYR A 81 4.02 -2.32 13.30
CA TYR A 81 3.65 -1.20 12.45
C TYR A 81 3.02 -0.08 13.28
N ILE A 82 3.01 1.11 12.71
CA ILE A 82 2.22 2.25 13.17
C ILE A 82 1.21 2.60 12.08
N GLU A 83 -0.04 2.80 12.47
CA GLU A 83 -1.06 3.35 11.57
C GLU A 83 -0.89 4.86 11.51
N LEU A 84 -0.65 5.37 10.30
CA LEU A 84 -0.52 6.81 10.04
C LEU A 84 -1.88 7.44 9.75
N ASN A 85 -2.77 6.67 9.12
CA ASN A 85 -4.10 7.11 8.73
C ASN A 85 -5.02 5.90 8.52
N ASP A 86 -6.27 6.01 8.96
CA ASP A 86 -7.38 5.13 8.59
C ASP A 86 -8.62 6.00 8.43
N SER A 87 -9.04 6.21 7.19
CA SER A 87 -10.09 7.16 6.87
C SER A 87 -10.84 6.82 5.59
N ARG A 88 -12.15 7.06 5.60
CA ARG A 88 -12.96 7.13 4.37
C ARG A 88 -12.94 8.52 3.72
N ARG A 89 -12.26 9.47 4.35
CA ARG A 89 -12.15 10.86 3.90
C ARG A 89 -10.68 11.34 3.86
N PRO A 90 -9.77 10.63 3.18
CA PRO A 90 -8.35 11.00 3.18
C PRO A 90 -8.14 12.36 2.50
N THR A 91 -7.29 13.19 3.13
CA THR A 91 -6.91 14.52 2.62
C THR A 91 -5.40 14.71 2.53
N THR A 92 -4.64 13.93 3.28
CA THR A 92 -3.19 14.06 3.38
C THR A 92 -2.57 12.68 3.29
N LEU A 93 -1.60 12.52 2.39
CA LEU A 93 -0.80 11.32 2.25
C LEU A 93 0.44 11.49 3.11
N HIS A 94 0.68 10.57 4.02
CA HIS A 94 1.87 10.58 4.85
C HIS A 94 3.02 9.95 4.08
N ILE A 95 4.05 10.74 3.79
CA ILE A 95 5.29 10.28 3.13
C ILE A 95 6.45 10.12 4.11
N GLU A 96 6.19 10.46 5.38
CA GLU A 96 7.09 10.23 6.49
C GLU A 96 6.55 9.08 7.32
N GLY A 97 7.43 8.44 8.09
CA GLY A 97 7.07 7.38 9.04
C GLY A 97 7.97 7.41 10.25
N GLU A 98 7.58 6.65 11.28
CA GLU A 98 8.32 6.58 12.55
C GLU A 98 9.74 6.04 12.37
N TYR A 99 9.91 5.03 11.52
CA TYR A 99 11.21 4.48 11.17
C TYR A 99 11.35 4.31 9.67
N ARG A 100 12.20 5.15 9.05
CA ARG A 100 12.31 5.26 7.60
C ARG A 100 13.24 4.19 7.01
N LEU A 101 13.10 3.92 5.71
CA LEU A 101 14.02 3.03 5.01
C LEU A 101 15.44 3.60 5.04
N SER A 102 15.60 4.90 4.88
CA SER A 102 16.86 5.64 4.99
C SER A 102 17.50 5.47 6.36
N ASP A 103 16.75 5.56 7.46
CA ASP A 103 17.26 5.31 8.82
C ASP A 103 17.85 3.91 8.94
N ASN A 104 17.12 2.90 8.46
CA ASN A 104 17.58 1.52 8.48
C ASN A 104 18.87 1.31 7.67
N LEU A 105 18.96 1.95 6.51
CA LEU A 105 20.12 1.86 5.64
C LEU A 105 21.34 2.53 6.26
N ILE A 106 21.16 3.71 6.86
CA ILE A 106 22.20 4.46 7.57
C ILE A 106 22.72 3.66 8.77
N VAL A 107 21.83 3.19 9.65
CA VAL A 107 22.19 2.41 10.84
C VAL A 107 22.90 1.11 10.46
N SER A 108 22.46 0.46 9.39
CA SER A 108 23.07 -0.79 8.92
C SER A 108 24.36 -0.58 8.14
N GLY A 109 24.71 0.65 7.76
CA GLY A 109 25.83 0.93 6.86
C GLY A 109 25.64 0.32 5.46
N THR A 110 24.43 0.32 4.93
CA THR A 110 24.07 -0.31 3.65
C THR A 110 23.33 0.63 2.71
N VAL A 111 23.18 0.22 1.46
CA VAL A 111 22.37 0.89 0.43
C VAL A 111 21.27 -0.05 -0.06
N PRO A 112 20.21 0.44 -0.74
CA PRO A 112 19.19 -0.42 -1.31
C PRO A 112 19.82 -1.46 -2.22
N ARG A 113 19.63 -2.75 -1.90
CA ARG A 113 20.18 -3.84 -2.72
C ARG A 113 19.24 -4.10 -3.89
N LEU A 114 19.77 -3.96 -5.10
CA LEU A 114 19.06 -4.29 -6.35
C LEU A 114 18.94 -5.81 -6.58
N GLY A 115 19.70 -6.62 -5.84
CA GLY A 115 19.69 -8.09 -5.91
C GLY A 115 18.60 -8.75 -5.06
N ARG A 116 18.34 -10.03 -5.33
CA ARG A 116 17.41 -10.86 -4.52
C ARG A 116 18.10 -11.39 -3.25
N PRO A 117 17.36 -11.56 -2.14
CA PRO A 117 15.95 -11.18 -1.95
C PRO A 117 15.75 -9.66 -1.77
N HIS A 118 14.59 -9.15 -2.18
CA HIS A 118 14.20 -7.73 -2.08
C HIS A 118 13.87 -7.33 -0.63
N LEU A 119 14.86 -7.42 0.27
CA LEU A 119 14.65 -7.29 1.72
C LEU A 119 14.03 -5.96 2.14
N CYS A 120 14.35 -4.85 1.47
CA CYS A 120 13.77 -3.55 1.80
C CYS A 120 12.26 -3.58 1.59
N ALA A 121 11.80 -4.08 0.43
CA ALA A 121 10.38 -4.22 0.14
C ALA A 121 9.68 -5.21 1.09
N ILE A 122 10.34 -6.33 1.42
CA ILE A 122 9.77 -7.30 2.37
C ILE A 122 9.59 -6.63 3.74
N ARG A 123 10.62 -5.96 4.27
CA ARG A 123 10.59 -5.41 5.64
C ARG A 123 9.74 -4.16 5.81
N PHE A 124 9.70 -3.30 4.79
CA PHE A 124 8.99 -2.02 4.87
C PHE A 124 7.61 -2.05 4.23
N LYS A 125 7.30 -3.10 3.46
CA LYS A 125 5.97 -3.26 2.85
C LYS A 125 5.33 -4.56 3.28
N GLY A 126 5.91 -5.71 2.91
CA GLY A 126 5.34 -7.03 3.23
C GLY A 126 5.03 -7.21 4.71
N GLU A 127 6.05 -7.14 5.57
CA GLU A 127 5.91 -7.31 7.03
C GLU A 127 4.94 -6.31 7.67
N VAL A 128 4.89 -5.07 7.16
CA VAL A 128 4.02 -4.00 7.68
C VAL A 128 2.56 -4.29 7.32
N LEU A 129 2.30 -4.60 6.05
CA LEU A 129 0.96 -4.91 5.55
C LEU A 129 0.41 -6.19 6.15
N ASP A 130 1.23 -7.24 6.22
CA ASP A 130 0.84 -8.53 6.79
C ASP A 130 0.48 -8.38 8.28
N ALA A 131 1.25 -7.58 9.02
CA ALA A 131 0.97 -7.30 10.42
C ALA A 131 -0.33 -6.49 10.59
N TRP A 132 -0.54 -5.44 9.79
CA TRP A 132 -1.79 -4.66 9.84
C TRP A 132 -3.01 -5.53 9.49
N ILE A 133 -2.93 -6.33 8.43
CA ILE A 133 -4.03 -7.22 8.01
C ILE A 133 -4.33 -8.24 9.10
N LYS A 134 -3.30 -8.87 9.67
CA LYS A 134 -3.48 -9.86 10.74
C LYS A 134 -4.22 -9.30 11.95
N ASP A 135 -3.99 -8.04 12.30
CA ASP A 135 -4.57 -7.43 13.49
C ASP A 135 -5.97 -6.80 13.23
N ASN A 136 -6.31 -6.50 11.98
CA ASN A 136 -7.50 -5.72 11.63
C ASN A 136 -8.50 -6.44 10.70
N VAL A 137 -8.14 -7.61 10.17
CA VAL A 137 -8.96 -8.35 9.19
C VAL A 137 -9.19 -9.79 9.67
N ASP A 138 -10.34 -10.00 10.32
CA ASP A 138 -10.76 -11.32 10.82
C ASP A 138 -11.57 -12.14 9.83
N GLN A 139 -11.99 -11.54 8.72
CA GLN A 139 -12.88 -12.13 7.73
C GLN A 139 -12.15 -12.46 6.43
N PRO A 140 -12.63 -13.43 5.63
CA PRO A 140 -12.08 -13.69 4.31
C PRO A 140 -12.08 -12.42 3.46
N PHE A 141 -10.98 -12.19 2.75
CA PHE A 141 -10.80 -11.03 1.90
C PHE A 141 -10.23 -11.43 0.54
N GLY A 142 -10.53 -10.62 -0.47
CA GLY A 142 -9.90 -10.72 -1.80
C GLY A 142 -8.69 -9.80 -1.87
N PRO A 143 -7.45 -10.32 -1.96
CA PRO A 143 -6.26 -9.50 -2.17
C PRO A 143 -6.14 -9.08 -3.64
N TYR A 144 -5.81 -7.82 -3.88
CA TYR A 144 -5.53 -7.27 -5.20
C TYR A 144 -4.18 -6.59 -5.21
N ILE A 145 -3.36 -6.93 -6.21
CA ILE A 145 -2.02 -6.37 -6.42
C ILE A 145 -1.90 -5.98 -7.90
N GLY A 146 -1.39 -4.78 -8.16
CA GLY A 146 -1.13 -4.32 -9.52
C GLY A 146 0.20 -4.86 -10.05
N TYR A 147 0.14 -5.79 -10.99
CA TYR A 147 1.27 -6.22 -11.80
C TYR A 147 1.07 -5.75 -13.23
N ASN A 148 2.18 -5.35 -13.88
CA ASN A 148 2.15 -5.09 -15.31
C ASN A 148 1.99 -6.42 -16.09
N VAL A 149 1.43 -6.37 -17.31
CA VAL A 149 1.26 -7.54 -18.18
C VAL A 149 2.56 -8.29 -18.46
N ASP A 150 3.70 -7.58 -18.46
CA ASP A 150 5.03 -8.16 -18.68
C ASP A 150 5.62 -8.82 -17.42
N GLU A 151 4.96 -8.70 -16.26
CA GLU A 151 5.40 -9.24 -14.97
C GLU A 151 4.77 -10.60 -14.61
N THR A 152 4.46 -11.42 -15.62
CA THR A 152 3.82 -12.74 -15.47
C THR A 152 4.44 -13.61 -14.38
N LYS A 153 5.77 -13.71 -14.32
CA LYS A 153 6.49 -14.48 -13.28
C LYS A 153 6.25 -14.01 -11.85
N ARG A 154 5.88 -12.74 -11.65
CA ARG A 154 5.54 -12.20 -10.32
C ARG A 154 4.07 -12.46 -10.00
N ALA A 155 3.18 -12.30 -10.98
CA ALA A 155 1.76 -12.59 -10.85
C ALA A 155 1.48 -14.08 -10.57
N ASP A 156 2.20 -14.99 -11.23
CA ASP A 156 2.06 -16.43 -10.98
C ASP A 156 2.41 -16.78 -9.52
N LYS A 157 3.48 -16.19 -9.00
CA LYS A 157 3.95 -16.42 -7.61
C LYS A 157 3.03 -15.86 -6.53
N SER A 158 2.18 -14.88 -6.87
CA SER A 158 1.22 -14.30 -5.92
C SER A 158 -0.09 -15.07 -5.86
N SER A 159 -0.26 -16.08 -6.72
CA SER A 159 -1.47 -16.91 -6.80
C SER A 159 -1.40 -18.16 -5.91
N ASP A 160 -0.24 -18.42 -5.30
CA ASP A 160 0.04 -19.49 -4.33
C ASP A 160 -0.13 -19.01 -2.88
#